data_AF-A0A9W9YGF5-F1
#
_entry.id   AF-A0A9W9YGF5-F1
#
_cell.length_a   1.000
_cell.length_b   1.000
_cell.length_c   1.000
_cell.angle_alpha   90.00
_cell.angle_beta   90.00
_cell.angle_gamma   90.00
#
_symmetry.space_group_name_H-M   'P 1'
#
loop_
_entity.id
_entity.type
_entity.pdbx_description
1 polymer ?
#
loop_
_entity_poly.entity_id
_entity_poly.type
_entity_poly.pdbx_seq_one_letter_code
_entity_poly.pdbx_strand_id
1 'polypeptide(L)'
;RILAGCYWFCILIWVSTYTANLAAFFTIKNADHPIRNLEDIVKSSYQVAILASSSTSDFFKSSRYETHKKIWQRIQDGGTQTNDVLGGIKWVRERDKLVFITDEPFLRHAANQPPCDLTVVPGLQAAKGLGLALHENDPHTNDFTLAILRLHENDFLASLKRKWWETTNKCPEEKETCMLYNVYC
;
A
#
# COMPACT_ATOMS: atom_id res chain seq x y z
N ARG A 1 34.37 -37.17 -35.16
CA ARG A 1 34.94 -36.28 -34.11
C ARG A 1 34.22 -34.93 -34.08
N ILE A 2 34.09 -34.23 -35.22
CA ILE A 2 33.36 -32.93 -35.32
C ILE A 2 31.87 -33.08 -34.96
N LEU A 3 31.18 -34.10 -35.49
CA LEU A 3 29.76 -34.39 -35.17
C LEU A 3 29.50 -34.61 -33.66
N ALA A 4 30.42 -35.29 -32.98
CA ALA A 4 30.32 -35.49 -31.53
C ALA A 4 30.49 -34.16 -30.76
N GLY A 5 31.40 -33.28 -31.21
CA GLY A 5 31.57 -31.96 -30.63
C GLY A 5 30.33 -31.08 -30.78
N CYS A 6 29.71 -31.05 -31.97
CA CYS A 6 28.46 -30.32 -32.21
C CYS A 6 27.31 -30.85 -31.36
N TYR A 7 27.19 -32.18 -31.20
CA TYR A 7 26.17 -32.80 -30.35
C TYR A 7 26.32 -32.38 -28.88
N TRP A 8 27.52 -32.49 -28.32
CA TRP A 8 27.80 -32.06 -26.95
C TRP A 8 27.57 -30.56 -26.74
N PHE A 9 27.87 -29.73 -27.74
CA PHE A 9 27.60 -28.30 -27.71
C PHE A 9 26.09 -28.01 -27.64
N CYS A 10 25.26 -28.65 -28.46
CA CYS A 10 23.80 -28.48 -28.41
C CYS A 10 23.21 -28.88 -27.05
N ILE A 11 23.69 -29.99 -26.46
CA ILE A 11 23.26 -30.44 -25.13
C ILE A 11 23.63 -29.43 -24.05
N LEU A 12 24.84 -28.86 -24.08
CA LEU A 12 25.26 -27.82 -23.12
C LEU A 12 24.39 -26.57 -23.22
N ILE A 13 24.03 -26.13 -24.43
CA ILE A 13 23.13 -24.97 -24.62
C ILE A 13 21.74 -25.25 -24.05
N TRP A 14 21.19 -26.45 -24.28
CA TRP A 14 19.89 -26.86 -23.73
C TRP A 14 19.88 -26.88 -22.20
N VAL A 15 20.88 -27.53 -21.59
CA VAL A 15 21.00 -27.63 -20.13
C VAL A 15 21.24 -26.26 -19.50
N SER A 16 22.07 -25.42 -20.11
CA SER A 16 22.33 -24.06 -19.64
C SER A 16 21.07 -23.19 -19.67
N THR A 17 20.33 -23.21 -20.78
CA THR A 17 19.07 -22.44 -20.92
C THR A 17 18.02 -22.90 -19.92
N TYR A 18 17.87 -24.22 -19.73
CA TYR A 18 16.96 -24.78 -18.74
C TYR A 18 17.34 -24.38 -17.31
N THR A 19 18.63 -24.47 -16.98
CA THR A 19 19.15 -24.10 -15.66
C THR A 19 18.98 -22.60 -15.39
N ALA A 20 19.19 -21.75 -16.40
CA ALA A 20 18.99 -20.31 -16.30
C ALA A 20 17.52 -19.93 -16.07
N ASN A 21 16.59 -20.54 -16.80
CA ASN A 21 15.15 -20.30 -16.62
C ASN A 21 14.65 -20.82 -15.26
N LEU A 22 15.14 -21.98 -14.82
CA LEU A 22 14.84 -22.53 -13.51
C LEU A 22 15.38 -21.62 -12.38
N ALA A 23 16.63 -21.18 -12.50
CA ALA A 23 17.23 -20.24 -11.56
C ALA A 23 16.46 -18.91 -11.52
N ALA A 24 16.06 -18.39 -12.68
CA ALA A 24 15.22 -17.20 -12.77
C ALA A 24 13.90 -17.39 -11.99
N PHE A 25 13.23 -18.53 -12.13
CA PHE A 25 12.03 -18.85 -11.37
C PHE A 25 12.26 -18.85 -9.85
N PHE A 26 13.37 -19.41 -9.36
CA PHE A 26 13.69 -19.41 -7.94
C PHE A 26 14.14 -18.04 -7.41
N THR A 27 14.74 -17.19 -8.25
CA THR A 27 15.07 -15.81 -7.88
C THR A 27 13.86 -14.90 -7.84
N ILE A 28 12.79 -15.26 -8.55
CA ILE A 28 11.49 -14.62 -8.37
C ILE A 28 10.91 -15.13 -7.05
N LYS A 29 11.32 -14.46 -5.98
CA LYS A 29 10.49 -14.46 -4.78
C LYS A 29 9.21 -13.73 -5.18
N ASN A 30 8.13 -14.48 -5.40
CA ASN A 30 6.81 -13.90 -5.37
C ASN A 30 6.66 -13.30 -3.96
N ALA A 31 6.93 -12.00 -3.81
CA ALA A 31 6.42 -11.21 -2.71
C ALA A 31 4.91 -11.06 -2.94
N ASP A 32 4.21 -12.20 -3.01
CA ASP A 32 2.77 -12.22 -3.17
C ASP A 32 2.23 -11.74 -1.83
N HIS A 33 1.94 -10.44 -1.79
CA HIS A 33 1.30 -9.84 -0.64
C HIS A 33 -0.04 -10.55 -0.51
N PRO A 34 -0.27 -11.32 0.57
CA PRO A 34 -1.45 -12.17 0.69
C PRO A 34 -2.76 -11.37 0.76
N ILE A 35 -2.64 -10.04 0.87
CA ILE A 35 -3.75 -9.10 0.99
C ILE A 35 -3.57 -8.06 -0.11
N ARG A 36 -4.47 -8.07 -1.09
CA ARG A 36 -4.57 -7.01 -2.10
C ARG A 36 -5.77 -6.12 -1.81
N ASN A 37 -6.88 -6.74 -1.44
CA ASN A 37 -8.14 -6.03 -1.24
C ASN A 37 -8.74 -6.31 0.15
N LEU A 38 -9.77 -5.53 0.46
CA LEU A 38 -10.53 -5.66 1.69
C LEU A 38 -11.22 -7.02 1.82
N GLU A 39 -11.62 -7.62 0.69
CA GLU A 39 -12.20 -8.97 0.63
C GLU A 39 -11.20 -10.04 1.06
N ASP A 40 -9.92 -9.88 0.73
CA ASP A 40 -8.87 -10.84 1.11
C ASP A 40 -8.63 -10.78 2.62
N ILE A 41 -8.77 -9.60 3.22
CA ILE A 41 -8.75 -9.45 4.68
C ILE A 41 -9.89 -10.24 5.31
N VAL A 42 -11.12 -10.12 4.79
CA VAL A 42 -12.27 -10.84 5.33
C VAL A 42 -12.10 -12.36 5.22
N LYS A 43 -11.58 -12.85 4.09
CA LYS A 43 -11.35 -14.28 3.85
C LYS A 43 -10.20 -14.84 4.68
N SER A 44 -9.20 -14.02 4.96
CA SER A 44 -8.02 -14.41 5.73
C SER A 44 -8.25 -14.30 7.24
N SER A 45 -7.31 -14.87 8.01
CA SER A 45 -7.33 -14.87 9.48
C SER A 45 -6.60 -13.67 10.10
N TYR A 46 -6.40 -12.58 9.35
CA TYR A 46 -5.68 -11.40 9.84
C TYR A 46 -6.54 -10.61 10.83
N GLN A 47 -5.91 -10.17 11.91
CA GLN A 47 -6.53 -9.22 12.83
C GLN A 47 -6.54 -7.84 12.18
N VAL A 48 -7.61 -7.08 12.40
CA VAL A 48 -7.74 -5.73 11.85
C VAL A 48 -7.76 -4.75 13.01
N ALA A 49 -6.92 -3.72 12.96
CA ALA A 49 -6.89 -2.65 13.94
C ALA A 49 -7.29 -1.32 13.31
N ILE A 50 -7.89 -0.44 14.11
CA ILE A 50 -8.35 0.87 13.68
C ILE A 50 -8.13 1.92 14.77
N LEU A 51 -7.98 3.17 14.36
CA LEU A 51 -7.96 4.30 15.29
C LEU A 51 -9.37 4.53 15.89
N ALA A 52 -9.45 4.57 17.21
CA ALA A 52 -10.66 4.88 17.97
C ALA A 52 -11.13 6.31 17.69
N SER A 53 -12.45 6.51 17.68
CA SER A 53 -13.08 7.82 17.46
C SER A 53 -12.61 8.53 16.19
N SER A 54 -12.24 7.77 15.16
CA SER A 54 -11.79 8.29 13.87
C SER A 54 -12.92 8.23 12.85
N SER A 55 -12.87 9.11 11.84
CA SER A 55 -13.78 9.04 10.69
C SER A 55 -13.80 7.67 10.00
N THR A 56 -12.67 6.96 9.99
CA THR A 56 -12.55 5.61 9.46
C THR A 56 -13.34 4.62 10.32
N SER A 57 -13.30 4.76 11.65
CA SER A 57 -14.10 3.91 12.55
C SER A 57 -15.60 4.13 12.37
N ASP A 58 -16.04 5.38 12.23
CA ASP A 58 -17.43 5.71 11.97
C ASP A 58 -17.89 5.23 10.59
N PHE A 59 -17.00 5.26 9.59
CA PHE A 59 -17.26 4.70 8.27
C PHE A 59 -17.56 3.20 8.32
N PHE A 60 -16.71 2.40 8.99
CA PHE A 60 -16.96 0.96 9.11
C PHE A 60 -18.21 0.64 9.93
N LYS A 61 -18.51 1.46 10.95
CA LYS A 61 -19.72 1.33 11.78
C LYS A 61 -21.01 1.66 11.02
N SER A 62 -20.99 2.70 10.17
CA SER A 62 -22.16 3.18 9.43
C SER A 62 -22.36 2.52 8.06
N SER A 63 -21.35 1.81 7.56
CA SER A 63 -21.39 1.19 6.24
C SER A 63 -22.49 0.13 6.12
N ARG A 64 -23.15 0.10 4.95
CA ARG A 64 -24.17 -0.89 4.60
C ARG A 64 -23.60 -2.15 3.94
N TYR A 65 -22.37 -2.07 3.43
CA TYR A 65 -21.71 -3.19 2.74
C TYR A 65 -21.32 -4.31 3.68
N GLU A 66 -21.60 -5.55 3.28
CA GLU A 66 -21.39 -6.74 4.11
C GLU A 66 -19.92 -6.98 4.45
N THR A 67 -19.00 -6.73 3.50
CA THR A 67 -17.55 -6.81 3.72
C THR A 67 -17.11 -5.87 4.86
N HIS A 68 -17.61 -4.63 4.87
CA HIS A 68 -17.25 -3.62 5.87
C HIS A 68 -17.81 -3.98 7.25
N LYS A 69 -19.04 -4.50 7.31
CA LYS A 69 -19.65 -4.96 8.57
C LYS A 69 -18.88 -6.12 9.19
N LYS A 70 -18.47 -7.10 8.39
CA LYS A 70 -17.65 -8.23 8.85
C LYS A 70 -16.30 -7.77 9.41
N ILE A 71 -15.70 -6.76 8.80
CA ILE A 71 -14.46 -6.16 9.32
C ILE A 71 -14.72 -5.44 10.63
N TRP A 72 -15.78 -4.65 10.71
CA TRP A 72 -16.16 -3.99 11.94
C TRP A 72 -16.38 -4.99 13.08
N GLN A 73 -17.10 -6.09 12.82
CA GLN A 73 -17.27 -7.18 13.78
C GLN A 73 -15.92 -7.76 14.22
N ARG A 74 -15.00 -8.04 13.28
CA ARG A 74 -13.67 -8.55 13.61
C ARG A 74 -12.85 -7.58 14.47
N ILE A 75 -12.98 -6.28 14.25
CA ILE A 75 -12.33 -5.25 15.08
C ILE A 75 -12.93 -5.25 16.50
N GLN A 76 -14.25 -5.37 16.62
CA GLN A 76 -14.95 -5.42 17.91
C GLN A 76 -14.58 -6.69 18.69
N ASP A 77 -14.63 -7.85 18.04
CA ASP A 77 -14.28 -9.14 18.62
C ASP A 77 -12.81 -9.20 19.06
N GLY A 78 -11.92 -8.55 18.30
CA GLY A 78 -10.49 -8.47 18.58
C GLY A 78 -10.08 -7.39 19.58
N GLY A 79 -10.97 -6.46 19.94
CA GLY A 79 -10.66 -5.33 20.83
C GLY A 79 -9.52 -4.43 20.32
N THR A 80 -9.31 -4.37 19.01
CA THR A 80 -8.12 -3.80 18.36
C THR A 80 -8.32 -2.34 17.96
N GLN A 81 -8.77 -1.52 18.92
CA GLN A 81 -8.91 -0.08 18.75
C GLN A 81 -7.76 0.65 19.44
N THR A 82 -7.03 1.49 18.70
CA THR A 82 -5.94 2.31 19.25
C THR A 82 -6.38 3.75 19.42
N ASN A 83 -5.91 4.44 20.46
CA ASN A 83 -6.17 5.87 20.62
C ASN A 83 -5.21 6.75 19.80
N ASP A 84 -4.10 6.17 19.34
CA ASP A 84 -3.05 6.88 18.61
C ASP A 84 -2.58 6.09 17.38
N VAL A 85 -2.09 6.82 16.37
CA VAL A 85 -1.59 6.28 15.10
C VAL A 85 -0.27 5.56 15.32
N LEU A 86 0.63 6.12 16.15
CA LEU A 86 1.91 5.49 16.47
C LEU A 86 1.72 4.17 17.21
N GLY A 87 0.72 4.10 18.10
CA GLY A 87 0.32 2.86 18.77
C GLY A 87 -0.15 1.79 17.78
N GLY A 88 -0.96 2.19 16.78
CA GLY A 88 -1.41 1.29 15.72
C GLY A 88 -0.26 0.75 14.87
N ILE A 89 0.68 1.62 14.47
CA ILE A 89 1.88 1.20 13.73
C ILE A 89 2.74 0.25 14.57
N LYS A 90 2.91 0.52 15.86
CA LYS A 90 3.66 -0.35 16.77
C LYS A 90 3.02 -1.73 16.87
N TRP A 91 1.70 -1.83 16.94
CA TRP A 91 1.01 -3.13 16.96
C TRP A 91 1.22 -3.95 15.68
N VAL A 92 1.26 -3.29 14.52
CA VAL A 92 1.58 -3.97 13.24
C VAL A 92 2.98 -4.56 13.28
N ARG A 93 3.94 -3.87 13.93
CA ARG A 93 5.32 -4.36 14.07
C ARG A 93 5.47 -5.48 15.09
N GLU A 94 4.69 -5.44 16.17
CA GLU A 94 4.81 -6.41 17.28
C GLU A 94 3.99 -7.67 17.07
N ARG A 95 2.88 -7.60 16.31
CA ARG A 95 1.96 -8.72 16.13
C ARG A 95 2.06 -9.27 14.72
N ASP A 96 2.29 -10.57 14.63
CA ASP A 96 2.17 -11.29 13.37
C ASP A 96 0.72 -11.26 12.88
N LYS A 97 0.53 -10.96 11.59
CA LYS A 97 -0.76 -10.97 10.89
C LYS A 97 -1.79 -9.96 11.42
N LEU A 98 -1.35 -8.73 11.70
CA LEU A 98 -2.24 -7.60 12.00
C LEU A 98 -2.19 -6.55 10.89
N VAL A 99 -3.36 -6.08 10.47
CA VAL A 99 -3.55 -4.99 9.49
C VAL A 99 -4.08 -3.78 10.22
N PHE A 100 -3.40 -2.64 10.10
CA PHE A 100 -3.88 -1.37 10.64
C PHE A 100 -4.49 -0.50 9.55
N ILE A 101 -5.75 -0.10 9.72
CA ILE A 101 -6.48 0.71 8.76
C ILE A 101 -6.59 2.14 9.30
N THR A 102 -5.98 3.09 8.59
CA THR A 102 -6.06 4.53 8.86
C THR A 102 -5.86 5.32 7.55
N ASP A 103 -5.83 6.65 7.64
CA ASP A 103 -5.65 7.53 6.47
C ASP A 103 -4.28 7.32 5.79
N GLU A 104 -4.28 7.21 4.46
CA GLU A 104 -3.09 6.97 3.60
C GLU A 104 -1.89 7.90 3.89
N PRO A 105 -2.02 9.24 4.01
CA PRO A 105 -0.85 10.11 4.14
C PRO A 105 0.03 9.76 5.34
N PHE A 106 -0.58 9.35 6.46
CA PHE A 106 0.16 8.92 7.65
C PHE A 106 0.86 7.57 7.42
N LEU A 107 0.17 6.60 6.82
CA LEU A 107 0.72 5.28 6.53
C LEU A 107 1.90 5.36 5.56
N ARG A 108 1.73 6.10 4.47
CA ARG A 108 2.78 6.28 3.45
C ARG A 108 3.99 7.00 4.01
N HIS A 109 3.77 7.97 4.88
CA HIS A 109 4.87 8.63 5.58
C HIS A 109 5.61 7.67 6.52
N ALA A 110 4.89 6.84 7.27
CA ALA A 110 5.49 5.86 8.19
C ALA A 110 6.25 4.74 7.44
N ALA A 111 5.73 4.29 6.30
CA ALA A 111 6.38 3.27 5.45
C ALA A 111 7.67 3.78 4.81
N ASN A 112 7.74 5.07 4.46
CA ASN A 112 8.92 5.70 3.86
C ASN A 112 10.03 6.04 4.88
N GLN A 113 9.90 5.59 6.13
CA GLN A 113 10.88 5.79 7.19
C GLN A 113 11.55 4.47 7.62
N PRO A 114 12.83 4.52 8.04
CA PRO A 114 13.49 3.36 8.62
C PRO A 114 12.71 2.85 9.86
N PRO A 115 12.58 1.53 10.05
CA PRO A 115 13.35 0.45 9.41
C PRO A 115 12.76 -0.14 8.10
N CYS A 116 11.82 0.55 7.43
CA CYS A 116 11.27 0.12 6.13
C CYS A 116 10.59 -1.26 6.18
N ASP A 117 10.00 -1.57 7.33
CA ASP A 117 9.35 -2.83 7.67
C ASP A 117 7.84 -2.85 7.39
N LEU A 118 7.30 -1.73 6.90
CA LEU A 118 5.88 -1.53 6.68
C LEU A 118 5.61 -1.40 5.18
N THR A 119 4.58 -2.09 4.70
CA THR A 119 4.07 -1.93 3.34
C THR A 119 2.64 -1.42 3.38
N VAL A 120 2.33 -0.46 2.50
CA VAL A 120 0.98 0.08 2.36
C VAL A 120 0.29 -0.66 1.22
N VAL A 121 -0.81 -1.35 1.54
CA VAL A 121 -1.58 -2.09 0.53
C VAL A 121 -2.49 -1.13 -0.25
N PRO A 122 -2.33 -1.00 -1.58
CA PRO A 122 -3.21 -0.20 -2.41
C PRO A 122 -4.60 -0.86 -2.51
N GLY A 123 -5.67 -0.08 -2.70
CA GLY A 123 -7.03 -0.61 -2.91
C GLY A 123 -7.92 -0.67 -1.66
N LEU A 124 -7.38 -0.36 -0.47
CA LEU A 124 -8.18 -0.14 0.76
C LEU A 124 -8.70 1.29 0.91
N GLN A 125 -8.59 2.10 -0.14
CA GLN A 125 -8.87 3.53 -0.08
C GLN A 125 -10.35 3.80 -0.36
N ALA A 126 -11.09 4.26 0.64
CA ALA A 126 -12.27 5.07 0.36
C ALA A 126 -11.80 6.37 -0.29
N ALA A 127 -12.46 6.81 -1.37
CA ALA A 127 -12.15 8.08 -2.02
C ALA A 127 -12.44 9.24 -1.04
N LYS A 128 -11.44 9.60 -0.25
CA LYS A 128 -11.53 10.63 0.79
C LYS A 128 -10.54 11.73 0.45
N GLY A 129 -11.04 12.96 0.44
CA GLY A 129 -10.24 14.17 0.24
C GLY A 129 -9.92 14.84 1.58
N LEU A 130 -8.79 15.54 1.62
CA LEU A 130 -8.50 16.52 2.66
C LEU A 130 -9.03 17.89 2.20
N GLY A 131 -9.67 18.62 3.10
CA GLY A 131 -10.22 19.95 2.82
C GLY A 131 -9.87 20.93 3.93
N LEU A 132 -9.86 22.23 3.59
CA LEU A 132 -9.76 23.30 4.58
C LEU A 132 -11.16 23.63 5.08
N ALA A 133 -11.35 23.55 6.40
CA ALA A 133 -12.62 23.92 7.03
C ALA A 133 -12.56 25.38 7.48
N LEU A 134 -13.50 26.18 6.98
CA LEU A 134 -13.71 27.56 7.42
C LEU A 134 -14.97 27.64 8.29
N HIS A 135 -15.12 28.75 9.01
CA HIS A 135 -16.36 29.00 9.75
C HIS A 135 -17.55 29.08 8.79
N GLU A 136 -18.73 28.74 9.30
CA GLU A 136 -19.96 28.86 8.52
C GLU A 136 -20.18 30.32 8.07
N ASN A 137 -20.53 30.49 6.80
CA ASN A 137 -20.73 31.80 6.14
C ASN A 137 -19.49 32.72 6.14
N ASP A 138 -18.27 32.16 6.20
CA ASP A 138 -17.06 32.98 6.04
C ASP A 138 -16.98 33.59 4.63
N PRO A 139 -16.83 34.93 4.49
CA PRO A 139 -16.83 35.60 3.20
C PRO A 139 -15.63 35.22 2.31
N HIS A 140 -14.54 34.70 2.88
CA HIS A 140 -13.32 34.32 2.14
C HIS A 140 -13.40 32.91 1.54
N THR A 141 -14.47 32.15 1.81
CA THR A 141 -14.61 30.75 1.32
C THR A 141 -14.40 30.64 -0.20
N ASN A 142 -14.94 31.59 -0.96
CA ASN A 142 -14.79 31.64 -2.41
C ASN A 142 -13.34 31.95 -2.84
N ASP A 143 -12.68 32.88 -2.13
CA ASP A 143 -11.30 33.25 -2.42
C ASP A 143 -10.34 32.09 -2.15
N PHE A 144 -10.52 31.37 -1.03
CA PHE A 144 -9.75 30.17 -0.73
C PHE A 144 -10.00 29.06 -1.74
N THR A 145 -11.24 28.85 -2.14
CA THR A 145 -11.59 27.83 -3.15
C THR A 145 -10.92 28.15 -4.49
N LEU A 146 -10.99 29.41 -4.95
CA LEU A 146 -10.35 29.84 -6.19
C LEU A 146 -8.82 29.73 -6.11
N ALA A 147 -8.23 30.07 -4.95
CA ALA A 147 -6.80 29.92 -4.73
C ALA A 147 -6.38 28.44 -4.81
N ILE A 148 -7.12 27.52 -4.17
CA ILE A 148 -6.84 26.08 -4.23
C ILE A 148 -6.92 25.57 -5.67
N LEU A 149 -7.93 25.98 -6.44
CA LEU A 149 -8.06 25.61 -7.85
C LEU A 149 -6.85 26.08 -8.66
N ARG A 150 -6.41 27.33 -8.48
CA ARG A 150 -5.20 27.85 -9.15
C ARG A 150 -3.94 27.08 -8.76
N LEU A 151 -3.80 26.67 -7.50
CA LEU A 151 -2.66 25.86 -7.03
C LEU A 151 -2.69 24.44 -7.63
N HIS A 152 -3.88 23.90 -7.91
CA HIS A 152 -4.04 22.63 -8.58
C HIS A 152 -3.71 22.74 -10.08
N GLU A 153 -4.26 23.74 -10.79
CA GLU A 153 -4.03 23.98 -12.22
C GLU A 153 -2.56 24.27 -12.55
N ASN A 154 -1.85 24.98 -11.68
CA ASN A 154 -0.43 25.28 -11.85
C ASN A 154 0.50 24.14 -11.39
N ASP A 155 -0.01 22.94 -11.14
CA ASP A 155 0.74 21.77 -10.63
C ASP A 155 1.51 22.01 -9.31
N PHE A 156 1.19 23.08 -8.58
CA PHE A 156 1.89 23.40 -7.34
C PHE A 156 1.60 22.35 -6.27
N LEU A 157 0.35 21.93 -6.12
CA LEU A 157 -0.02 20.85 -5.20
C LEU A 157 0.65 19.52 -5.55
N ALA A 158 0.74 19.20 -6.85
CA ALA A 158 1.47 18.02 -7.32
C ALA A 158 2.97 18.12 -7.00
N SER A 159 3.58 19.30 -7.16
CA SER A 159 4.99 19.53 -6.79
C SER A 159 5.23 19.34 -5.29
N LEU A 160 4.32 19.81 -4.43
CA LEU A 160 4.39 19.60 -2.99
C LEU A 160 4.25 18.13 -2.63
N LYS A 161 3.30 17.41 -3.24
CA LYS A 161 3.12 15.97 -3.02
C LYS A 161 4.41 15.20 -3.32
N ARG A 162 5.03 15.45 -4.48
CA ARG A 162 6.31 14.82 -4.86
C ARG A 162 7.42 15.15 -3.87
N LYS A 163 7.56 16.42 -3.50
CA LYS A 163 8.58 16.88 -2.54
C LYS A 163 8.48 16.14 -1.20
N TRP A 164 7.28 16.00 -0.66
CA TRP A 164 7.08 15.44 0.68
C TRP A 164 7.00 13.91 0.73
N TRP A 165 6.60 13.23 -0.34
CA TRP A 165 6.46 11.76 -0.35
C TRP A 165 7.43 11.01 -1.26
N GLU A 166 7.85 11.56 -2.40
CA GLU A 166 8.76 10.88 -3.33
C GLU A 166 10.21 11.26 -3.06
N THR A 167 10.51 12.54 -2.89
CA THR A 167 11.89 13.02 -2.68
C THR A 167 12.40 12.74 -1.26
N THR A 168 11.51 12.60 -0.28
CA THR A 168 11.86 12.40 1.14
C THR A 168 11.86 10.93 1.55
N ASN A 169 11.83 10.00 0.59
CA ASN A 169 11.86 8.58 0.89
C ASN A 169 13.23 8.18 1.46
N LYS A 170 13.25 7.69 2.70
CA LYS A 170 14.47 7.21 3.37
C LYS A 170 14.67 5.70 3.21
N CYS A 171 13.66 5.02 2.67
CA CYS A 171 13.69 3.61 2.39
C CYS A 171 14.13 3.34 0.95
N PRO A 172 14.90 2.28 0.69
CA PRO A 172 15.16 1.87 -0.68
C PRO A 172 13.82 1.52 -1.31
N GLU A 173 13.47 2.16 -2.42
CA GLU A 173 12.38 1.66 -3.23
C GLU A 173 12.76 0.24 -3.67
N GLU A 174 11.94 -0.74 -3.33
CA GLU A 174 11.98 -2.00 -4.04
C GLU A 174 11.75 -1.64 -5.50
N LYS A 175 12.82 -1.68 -6.28
CA LYS A 175 12.70 -1.68 -7.73
C LYS A 175 11.86 -2.91 -8.02
N GLU A 176 10.58 -2.69 -8.34
CA GLU A 176 9.86 -3.61 -9.18
C GLU A 176 10.68 -3.67 -10.47
N THR A 177 11.63 -4.61 -10.52
CA THR A 177 12.35 -4.94 -11.73
C THR A 177 11.26 -5.36 -12.69
N CYS A 178 10.84 -4.43 -13.55
CA CYS A 178 9.92 -4.68 -14.65
C CYS A 178 10.50 -5.87 -15.42
N MET A 179 9.98 -7.06 -15.13
CA MET A 179 10.34 -8.25 -15.85
C MET A 179 9.73 -8.12 -17.25
N LEU A 180 10.47 -8.62 -18.24
CA LEU A 180 10.23 -8.53 -19.68
C LEU A 180 8.96 -9.27 -20.17
N TYR A 181 7.87 -9.21 -19.44
CA TYR A 181 6.54 -9.54 -19.92
C TYR A 181 5.57 -8.47 -19.44
N ASN A 182 5.29 -7.53 -20.34
CA ASN A 182 4.16 -6.61 -20.28
C ASN A 182 2.93 -7.30 -19.70
N VAL A 183 2.53 -6.94 -18.48
CA VAL A 183 1.14 -6.72 -18.07
C VAL A 183 1.19 -5.84 -16.80
N TYR A 184 1.04 -4.53 -17.03
CA TYR A 184 0.96 -3.40 -16.08
C TYR A 184 2.27 -3.01 -15.37
N CYS A 185 2.84 -1.88 -15.83
CA CYS A 185 3.44 -0.91 -14.91
C CYS A 185 2.33 -0.16 -14.17
#